data_AF-A0A8J3A390-F1
#
_entry.id   AF-A0A8J3A390-F1
#
_cell.length_a   1.000
_cell.length_b   1.000
_cell.length_c   1.000
_cell.angle_alpha   90.00
_cell.angle_beta   90.00
_cell.angle_gamma   90.00
#
_symmetry.space_group_name_H-M   'P 1'
#
loop_
_entity.id
_entity.type
_entity.pdbx_description
1 polymer ?
#
loop_
_entity_poly.entity_id
_entity_poly.type
_entity_poly.pdbx_seq_one_letter_code
_entity_poly.pdbx_strand_id
1 'polypeptide(L)'
;MLNKKEIFYNAIALLMLCGNIIISFTFIYIILEVLGLGQIVEHHPTPLYNSAWLNIFTRTLYFSAITLFSVGYGDITPFEWSRMVAIIEATVGYILPAVITVQYLRLAPPRIEKFFKKDPKDIKK
;
A
#
# COMPACT_ATOMS: atom_id res chain seq x y z
N MET A 1 6.95 -11.53 -26.46
CA MET A 1 6.02 -10.38 -26.47
C MET A 1 5.21 -10.46 -25.18
N LEU A 2 5.24 -9.42 -24.34
CA LEU A 2 4.49 -9.41 -23.07
C LEU A 2 2.99 -9.43 -23.42
N ASN A 3 2.29 -10.52 -23.08
CA ASN A 3 0.91 -10.71 -23.46
C ASN A 3 0.03 -9.78 -22.61
N LYS A 4 -0.82 -8.96 -23.24
CA LYS A 4 -1.65 -7.96 -22.53
C LYS A 4 -2.49 -8.60 -21.41
N LYS A 5 -2.90 -9.86 -21.60
CA LYS A 5 -3.63 -10.66 -20.61
C LYS A 5 -2.83 -10.91 -19.33
N GLU A 6 -1.55 -11.27 -19.44
CA GLU A 6 -0.67 -11.55 -18.29
C GLU A 6 -0.42 -10.31 -17.44
N ILE A 7 -0.23 -9.15 -18.09
CA ILE A 7 -0.07 -7.86 -17.39
C ILE A 7 -1.33 -7.53 -16.60
N PHE A 8 -2.50 -7.76 -17.20
CA PHE A 8 -3.79 -7.50 -16.55
C PHE A 8 -4.02 -8.42 -15.34
N TYR A 9 -3.72 -9.72 -15.46
CA TYR A 9 -3.79 -10.66 -14.34
C TYR A 9 -2.86 -10.27 -13.20
N ASN A 10 -1.61 -9.90 -13.51
CA ASN A 10 -0.65 -9.45 -12.50
C ASN A 10 -1.12 -8.17 -11.80
N ALA A 11 -1.69 -7.21 -12.52
CA ALA A 11 -2.23 -6.00 -11.93
C ALA A 11 -3.40 -6.29 -10.98
N ILE A 12 -4.32 -7.19 -11.37
CA ILE A 12 -5.42 -7.63 -10.50
C ILE A 12 -4.88 -8.36 -9.27
N ALA A 13 -3.92 -9.26 -9.44
CA ALA A 13 -3.30 -9.98 -8.34
C ALA A 13 -2.64 -9.03 -7.33
N LEU A 14 -1.98 -7.96 -7.81
CA LEU A 14 -1.41 -6.92 -6.96
C LEU A 14 -2.49 -6.13 -6.21
N LEU A 15 -3.59 -5.76 -6.87
CA LEU A 15 -4.72 -5.12 -6.20
C LEU A 15 -5.33 -6.01 -5.11
N MET A 16 -5.49 -7.30 -5.39
CA MET A 16 -5.95 -8.27 -4.40
C MET A 16 -4.97 -8.40 -3.22
N LEU A 17 -3.67 -8.42 -3.49
CA LEU A 17 -2.63 -8.44 -2.45
C LEU A 17 -2.71 -7.20 -1.55
N CYS A 18 -2.76 -6.00 -2.15
CA CYS A 18 -2.92 -4.75 -1.41
C CYS A 18 -4.20 -4.78 -0.56
N GLY A 19 -5.32 -5.21 -1.15
CA GLY A 19 -6.60 -5.32 -0.45
C GLY A 19 -6.53 -6.26 0.76
N ASN A 20 -5.87 -7.42 0.63
CA ASN A 20 -5.69 -8.35 1.74
C ASN A 20 -4.83 -7.76 2.87
N ILE A 21 -3.77 -7.02 2.52
CA ILE A 21 -2.93 -6.32 3.51
C ILE A 21 -3.77 -5.28 4.25
N ILE A 22 -4.50 -4.43 3.53
CA ILE A 22 -5.38 -3.40 4.12
C ILE A 22 -6.38 -4.04 5.09
N ILE A 23 -7.09 -5.08 4.65
CA ILE A 23 -8.09 -5.76 5.50
C ILE A 23 -7.42 -6.36 6.75
N SER A 24 -6.26 -7.00 6.59
CA SER A 24 -5.54 -7.61 7.71
C SER A 24 -5.13 -6.58 8.77
N PHE A 25 -4.53 -5.46 8.34
CA PHE A 25 -4.14 -4.38 9.25
C PHE A 25 -5.35 -3.67 9.87
N THR A 26 -6.44 -3.51 9.12
CA THR A 26 -7.71 -3.00 9.64
C THR A 26 -8.18 -3.81 10.85
N PHE A 27 -8.19 -5.15 10.74
CA PHE A 27 -8.55 -6.01 11.88
C PHE A 27 -7.60 -5.83 13.07
N ILE A 28 -6.29 -5.68 12.83
CA ILE A 28 -5.30 -5.43 13.90
C ILE A 28 -5.62 -4.12 14.62
N TYR A 29 -5.91 -3.04 13.89
CA TYR A 29 -6.26 -1.76 14.51
C TYR A 29 -7.56 -1.81 15.29
N ILE A 30 -8.59 -2.50 14.77
CA ILE A 30 -9.85 -2.69 15.50
C ILE A 30 -9.60 -3.45 16.80
N ILE A 31 -8.77 -4.50 16.78
CA ILE A 31 -8.41 -5.25 17.99
C ILE A 31 -7.68 -4.34 18.99
N LEU A 32 -6.73 -3.52 18.54
CA LEU A 32 -6.03 -2.57 19.41
C LEU A 32 -6.97 -1.53 20.03
N GLU A 33 -7.94 -1.03 19.26
CA GLU A 33 -8.92 -0.06 19.74
C GLU A 33 -9.88 -0.68 20.76
N VAL A 34 -10.38 -1.89 20.50
CA VAL A 34 -11.25 -2.63 21.43
C VAL A 34 -10.53 -3.00 22.73
N LEU A 35 -9.23 -3.30 22.67
CA LEU A 35 -8.40 -3.56 23.85
C LEU A 35 -8.02 -2.28 24.61
N GLY A 36 -8.29 -1.09 24.06
CA GLY A 36 -7.88 0.19 24.65
C GLY A 36 -6.35 0.38 24.68
N LEU A 37 -5.62 -0.31 23.80
CA LEU A 37 -4.15 -0.22 23.68
C LEU A 37 -3.71 0.74 22.58
N GLY A 38 -4.62 1.07 21.66
CA GLY A 38 -4.32 2.04 20.61
C GLY A 38 -5.57 2.51 19.91
N GLN A 39 -5.71 3.83 19.80
CA GLN A 39 -6.84 4.46 19.14
C GLN A 39 -6.42 5.17 17.85
N ILE A 40 -7.34 5.15 16.89
CA ILE A 40 -7.24 5.91 15.65
C ILE A 40 -8.19 7.10 15.79
N VAL A 41 -7.65 8.31 15.87
CA VAL A 41 -8.43 9.52 16.14
C VAL A 41 -8.60 10.34 14.88
N GLU A 42 -9.84 10.74 14.61
CA GLU A 42 -10.23 11.62 13.51
C GLU A 42 -10.35 13.07 14.01
N HIS A 43 -9.73 14.02 13.32
CA HIS A 43 -9.71 15.44 13.74
C HIS A 43 -10.98 16.21 13.33
N HIS A 44 -11.76 15.69 12.38
CA HIS A 44 -12.97 16.34 11.87
C HIS A 44 -14.19 15.41 11.99
N PRO A 45 -14.66 15.12 13.21
CA PRO A 45 -15.78 14.22 13.41
C PRO A 45 -17.05 14.80 12.78
N THR A 46 -17.60 14.12 11.79
CA THR A 46 -18.91 14.47 11.23
C THR A 46 -20.03 14.01 12.18
N PRO A 47 -21.03 14.86 12.49
CA PRO A 47 -22.07 14.54 13.47
C PRO A 47 -23.11 13.50 13.01
N LEU A 48 -22.96 12.94 11.80
CA LEU A 48 -23.89 12.00 11.19
C LEU A 48 -23.33 10.57 11.26
N TYR A 49 -23.41 9.93 12.43
CA TYR A 49 -23.02 8.52 12.54
C TYR A 49 -23.95 7.69 13.43
N ASN A 50 -24.99 7.11 12.82
CA ASN A 50 -26.00 6.28 13.49
C ASN A 50 -25.55 4.83 13.76
N SER A 51 -24.26 4.50 13.72
CA SER A 51 -23.76 3.16 14.11
C SER A 51 -22.29 3.17 14.52
N ALA A 52 -22.03 3.00 15.83
CA ALA A 52 -20.69 3.09 16.42
C ALA A 52 -19.68 2.10 15.79
N TRP A 53 -20.11 0.87 15.48
CA TRP A 53 -19.25 -0.18 14.93
C TRP A 53 -18.84 0.04 13.48
N LEU A 54 -19.77 0.50 12.63
CA LEU A 54 -19.44 0.81 11.24
C LEU A 54 -18.46 1.99 11.17
N ASN A 55 -18.56 2.94 12.11
CA ASN A 55 -17.63 4.08 12.16
C ASN A 55 -16.20 3.62 12.40
N ILE A 56 -16.00 2.77 13.42
CA ILE A 56 -14.69 2.23 13.76
C ILE A 56 -14.11 1.47 12.57
N PHE A 57 -14.91 0.61 11.93
CA PHE A 57 -14.47 -0.16 10.77
C PHE A 57 -14.08 0.74 9.59
N THR A 58 -14.93 1.68 9.19
CA THR A 58 -14.64 2.57 8.05
C THR A 58 -13.44 3.46 8.33
N ARG A 59 -13.31 4.00 9.54
CA ARG A 59 -12.19 4.85 9.96
C ARG A 59 -10.86 4.10 9.97
N THR A 60 -10.83 2.90 10.57
CA THR A 60 -9.64 2.04 10.62
C THR A 60 -9.24 1.51 9.24
N LEU A 61 -10.22 1.15 8.40
CA LEU A 61 -9.98 0.69 7.03
C LEU A 61 -9.39 1.80 6.16
N TYR A 62 -9.94 3.01 6.26
CA TYR A 62 -9.40 4.16 5.56
C TYR A 62 -7.98 4.50 6.05
N PHE A 63 -7.74 4.48 7.37
CA PHE A 63 -6.41 4.69 7.94
C PHE A 63 -5.37 3.69 7.41
N SER A 64 -5.72 2.40 7.37
CA SER A 64 -4.86 1.34 6.83
C SER A 64 -4.56 1.58 5.34
N ALA A 65 -5.57 1.93 4.53
CA ALA A 65 -5.38 2.20 3.11
C ALA A 65 -4.42 3.39 2.86
N ILE A 66 -4.62 4.53 3.52
CA ILE A 66 -3.75 5.71 3.32
C ILE A 66 -2.33 5.49 3.86
N THR A 67 -2.17 4.60 4.85
CA THR A 67 -0.86 4.23 5.40
C THR A 67 -0.12 3.29 4.45
N LEU A 68 -0.78 2.24 3.95
CA LEU A 68 -0.17 1.29 3.01
C LEU A 68 0.24 1.99 1.70
N PHE A 69 -0.58 2.89 1.18
CA PHE A 69 -0.25 3.65 -0.02
C PHE A 69 0.64 4.87 0.25
N SER A 70 1.07 5.10 1.50
CA SER A 70 1.91 6.24 1.89
C SER A 70 1.32 7.60 1.49
N VAL A 71 -0.01 7.71 1.46
CA VAL A 71 -0.73 8.96 1.15
C VAL A 71 -0.79 9.84 2.39
N GLY A 72 -1.23 9.28 3.52
CA GLY A 72 -1.21 9.92 4.83
C GLY A 72 -1.73 11.37 4.86
N TYR A 73 -3.00 11.62 4.55
CA TYR A 73 -3.59 12.98 4.52
C TYR A 73 -3.46 13.75 5.85
N GLY A 74 -3.32 13.05 6.98
CA GLY A 74 -3.16 13.65 8.31
C GLY A 74 -4.46 14.06 8.99
N ASP A 75 -5.60 13.80 8.35
CA ASP A 75 -6.95 13.92 8.91
C ASP A 75 -7.18 12.94 10.08
N ILE A 76 -6.55 11.77 9.99
CA ILE A 76 -6.63 10.71 10.99
C ILE A 76 -5.22 10.33 11.43
N THR A 77 -5.05 10.12 12.74
CA THR A 77 -3.74 9.81 13.31
C THR A 77 -3.80 8.66 14.32
N PRO A 78 -2.79 7.78 14.34
CA PRO A 78 -2.70 6.70 15.30
C PRO A 78 -2.06 7.20 16.61
N PHE A 79 -2.58 6.72 17.73
CA PHE A 79 -2.02 6.95 19.05
C PHE A 79 -1.58 5.64 19.70
N GLU A 80 -0.70 5.76 20.71
CA GLU A 80 -0.24 4.63 21.54
C GLU A 80 0.37 3.49 20.71
N TRP A 81 -0.06 2.24 20.92
CA TRP A 81 0.48 1.07 20.22
C TRP A 81 0.12 1.02 18.74
N SER A 82 -0.96 1.70 18.32
CA SER A 82 -1.31 1.81 16.89
C SER A 82 -0.23 2.50 16.08
N ARG A 83 0.64 3.32 16.70
CA ARG A 83 1.80 3.93 16.03
C ARG A 83 2.82 2.91 15.59
N MET A 84 3.12 1.93 16.43
CA MET A 84 4.09 0.88 16.10
C MET A 84 3.59 0.03 14.94
N VAL A 85 2.30 -0.31 14.96
CA VAL A 85 1.66 -1.04 13.85
C VAL A 85 1.66 -0.22 12.57
N ALA A 86 1.37 1.08 12.64
CA ALA A 86 1.42 1.97 11.47
C ALA A 86 2.81 2.08 10.85
N ILE A 87 3.87 2.07 11.66
CA ILE A 87 5.26 2.05 11.14
C ILE A 87 5.53 0.76 10.36
N ILE A 88 5.07 -0.39 10.87
CA ILE A 88 5.24 -1.69 10.20
C ILE A 88 4.44 -1.70 8.89
N GLU A 89 3.19 -1.24 8.91
CA GLU A 89 2.33 -1.15 7.73
C GLU A 89 2.92 -0.24 6.65
N ALA A 90 3.40 0.95 7.03
CA ALA A 90 4.04 1.89 6.12
C ALA A 90 5.32 1.29 5.50
N THR A 91 6.08 0.51 6.29
CA THR A 91 7.27 -0.19 5.79
C THR A 91 6.90 -1.23 4.73
N VAL A 92 5.84 -2.01 4.97
CA VAL A 92 5.31 -2.97 3.97
C VAL A 92 4.86 -2.24 2.70
N GLY A 93 4.12 -1.13 2.86
CA GLY A 93 3.67 -0.28 1.77
C GLY A 93 4.80 0.26 0.90
N TYR A 94 5.90 0.67 1.54
CA TYR A 94 7.09 1.17 0.85
C TYR A 94 7.88 0.08 0.11
N ILE A 95 7.97 -1.13 0.68
CA ILE A 95 8.69 -2.26 0.08
C ILE A 95 7.95 -2.81 -1.15
N LEU A 96 6.61 -2.78 -1.13
CA LEU A 96 5.76 -3.35 -2.18
C LEU A 96 6.11 -2.86 -3.60
N PRO A 97 6.15 -1.55 -3.91
CA PRO A 97 6.52 -1.07 -5.24
C PRO A 97 7.96 -1.44 -5.63
N ALA A 98 8.91 -1.43 -4.67
CA ALA A 98 10.31 -1.79 -4.95
C ALA A 98 10.45 -3.25 -5.39
N VAL A 99 9.77 -4.17 -4.70
CA VAL A 99 9.74 -5.60 -5.07
C VAL A 99 9.13 -5.79 -6.45
N ILE A 100 8.00 -5.12 -6.72
CA ILE A 100 7.33 -5.19 -8.03
C ILE A 100 8.30 -4.74 -9.14
N THR A 101 8.94 -3.58 -8.98
CA THR A 101 9.87 -3.04 -9.98
C THR A 101 11.04 -3.99 -10.26
N VAL A 102 11.63 -4.60 -9.23
CA VAL A 102 12.73 -5.57 -9.40
C VAL A 102 12.28 -6.78 -10.21
N GLN A 103 11.07 -7.31 -9.96
CA GLN A 103 10.56 -8.44 -10.72
C GLN A 103 10.25 -8.10 -12.17
N TYR A 104 9.66 -6.94 -12.43
CA TYR A 104 9.46 -6.47 -13.80
C TYR A 104 10.79 -6.25 -14.53
N LEU A 105 11.82 -5.75 -13.85
CA LEU A 105 13.14 -5.55 -14.43
C LEU A 105 13.81 -6.89 -14.80
N ARG A 106 13.72 -7.90 -13.93
CA ARG A 106 14.23 -9.26 -14.19
C ARG A 106 13.54 -9.93 -15.40
N LEU A 107 12.30 -9.55 -15.70
CA LEU A 107 11.54 -10.05 -16.86
C LEU A 107 11.81 -9.27 -18.16
N ALA A 108 12.53 -8.14 -18.10
CA ALA A 108 12.91 -7.33 -19.26
C ALA A 108 14.38 -7.46 -19.75
N PRO A 109 15.09 -8.60 -19.65
CA PRO A 109 16.53 -8.65 -19.89
C PRO A 109 16.98 -8.24 -21.32
N PRO A 110 16.34 -8.67 -22.44
CA PRO A 110 16.96 -8.50 -23.75
C PRO A 110 16.83 -7.10 -24.38
N ARG A 111 16.05 -6.18 -23.79
CA ARG A 111 15.91 -4.80 -24.32
C ARG A 111 16.80 -3.77 -23.62
N ILE A 112 16.98 -3.91 -22.31
CA ILE A 112 17.83 -2.99 -21.54
C ILE A 112 19.30 -3.24 -21.86
N GLU A 113 19.73 -4.51 -22.00
CA GLU A 113 21.10 -4.82 -22.40
C GLU A 113 21.45 -4.21 -23.76
N LYS A 114 20.54 -4.27 -24.76
CA LYS A 114 20.77 -3.63 -26.07
C LYS A 114 20.86 -2.10 -26.01
N PHE A 115 20.21 -1.47 -25.04
CA PHE A 115 20.27 -0.02 -24.86
C PHE A 115 21.57 0.41 -24.18
N PHE A 116 22.03 -0.34 -23.18
CA PHE A 116 23.29 -0.07 -22.47
C PHE A 116 24.55 -0.54 -23.22
N LYS A 117 24.43 -1.55 -24.10
CA LYS A 117 25.51 -2.06 -24.94
C LYS A 117 25.60 -1.37 -26.30
N LYS A 118 24.82 -0.31 -26.54
CA LYS A 118 24.95 0.52 -27.74
C LYS A 118 26.23 1.33 -27.61
N ASP A 119 27.30 0.83 -28.20
CA ASP A 119 28.60 1.49 -28.24
C ASP A 119 28.47 2.93 -28.78
N PRO A 120 29.22 3.91 -28.25
CA PRO A 120 29.18 5.31 -28.68
C PRO A 120 29.56 5.53 -30.17
N LYS A 121 29.98 4.47 -30.88
CA LYS A 121 30.29 4.51 -32.32
C LYS A 121 29.04 4.49 -33.21
N ASP A 122 27.88 4.07 -32.70
CA ASP A 122 26.61 4.02 -33.46
C ASP A 122 25.80 5.33 -33.46
N ILE A 123 26.34 6.41 -32.88
CA ILE A 123 25.71 7.74 -32.84
C ILE A 123 26.19 8.64 -34.00
N LYS A 124 27.18 8.20 -34.78
CA LYS A 124 27.83 9.01 -35.84
C LYS A 124 27.54 8.59 -37.29
N LYS A 125 26.43 7.88 -37.56
CA LYS A 125 25.97 7.62 -38.93
C LYS A 125 24.50 8.00 -39.05
#